data_AF-A0A238L0K4-F1
#
_entry.id   AF-A0A238L0K4-F1
#
_cell.length_a   1.000
_cell.length_b   1.000
_cell.length_c   1.000
_cell.angle_alpha   90.00
_cell.angle_beta   90.00
_cell.angle_gamma   90.00
#
_symmetry.space_group_name_H-M   'P 1'
#
loop_
_entity.id
_entity.type
_entity.pdbx_description
1 polymer ?
#
loop_
_entity_poly.entity_id
_entity_poly.type
_entity_poly.pdbx_seq_one_letter_code
_entity_poly.pdbx_strand_id
1 'polypeptide(L)' 'MDWLHAIVTGLLCGGAYWAVRSMGWFENRSKVQQALIFFPIIFIVVLILNLIWPSA' A
#
# COMPACT_ATOMS: atom_id res chain seq x y z
N MET A 1 0.56 -20.21 -7.53
CA MET A 1 0.96 -19.46 -6.32
C MET A 1 0.65 -17.97 -6.47
N ASP A 2 0.43 -17.50 -7.70
CA ASP A 2 0.21 -16.09 -8.05
C ASP A 2 -1.13 -15.53 -7.54
N TRP A 3 -2.18 -16.35 -7.51
CA TRP A 3 -3.48 -15.93 -6.98
C TRP A 3 -3.42 -15.64 -5.47
N LEU A 4 -2.64 -16.43 -4.72
CA LEU A 4 -2.44 -16.24 -3.28
C LEU A 4 -1.57 -15.01 -3.03
N HIS A 5 -0.58 -14.80 -3.89
CA HIS A 5 0.23 -13.59 -3.94
C HIS A 5 -0.62 -12.34 -4.15
N ALA A 6 -1.52 -12.35 -5.14
CA ALA A 6 -2.43 -11.24 -5.42
C ALA A 6 -3.37 -10.91 -4.25
N ILE A 7 -3.87 -11.93 -3.55
CA ILE A 7 -4.70 -11.75 -2.34
C ILE A 7 -3.89 -11.07 -1.23
N VAL A 8 -2.67 -11.54 -0.97
CA VAL A 8 -1.79 -10.97 0.07
C VAL A 8 -1.40 -9.53 -0.29
N THR A 9 -1.05 -9.25 -1.54
CA THR A 9 -0.79 -7.90 -2.03
C THR A 9 -1.99 -6.98 -1.80
N GLY A 10 -3.19 -7.44 -2.17
CA GLY A 10 -4.43 -6.68 -1.97
C GLY A 10 -4.69 -6.38 -0.49
N LEU A 11 -4.47 -7.36 0.38
CA LEU A 11 -4.63 -7.21 1.83
C LEU A 11 -3.64 -6.18 2.41
N LEU A 12 -2.37 -6.24 1.99
CA LEU A 12 -1.33 -5.32 2.46
C LEU A 12 -1.56 -3.89 1.95
N CYS A 13 -1.89 -3.73 0.67
CA CYS A 13 -2.23 -2.42 0.11
C CYS A 13 -3.47 -1.81 0.78
N GLY A 14 -4.50 -2.63 1.02
CA GLY A 14 -5.72 -2.21 1.73
C GLY A 14 -5.44 -1.85 3.20
N GLY A 15 -4.63 -2.65 3.89
CA GLY A 15 -4.20 -2.39 5.27
C GLY A 15 -3.37 -1.11 5.37
N ALA A 16 -2.44 -0.88 4.44
CA ALA A 16 -1.66 0.35 4.37
C ALA A 16 -2.55 1.58 4.14
N TYR A 17 -3.53 1.49 3.23
CA TYR A 17 -4.49 2.57 3.01
C TYR A 17 -5.29 2.89 4.27
N TRP A 18 -5.81 1.85 4.93
CA TRP A 18 -6.59 2.01 6.15
C TRP A 18 -5.75 2.59 7.30
N ALA A 19 -4.50 2.15 7.46
CA ALA A 19 -3.58 2.68 8.47
C ALA A 19 -3.29 4.17 8.25
N VAL A 20 -2.95 4.57 7.02
CA VAL A 20 -2.67 5.98 6.70
C VAL A 20 -3.91 6.85 6.89
N ARG A 21 -5.09 6.32 6.55
CA ARG A 21 -6.36 7.00 6.81
C ARG A 21 -6.67 7.10 8.31
N SER A 22 -6.43 6.05 9.09
CA SER A 22 -6.66 6.02 10.53
C SER A 22 -5.71 6.92 11.31
N MET A 23 -4.52 7.19 10.79
CA MET A 23 -3.57 8.14 11.39
C MET A 23 -3.91 9.61 11.09
N GLY A 24 -4.99 9.88 10.33
CA GLY A 24 -5.39 11.25 9.98
C GLY A 24 -4.48 11.92 8.94
N TRP A 25 -3.56 11.20 8.30
CA TRP A 25 -2.58 11.78 7.37
C TRP A 25 -3.21 12.38 6.11
N PHE A 26 -4.45 12.02 5.83
CA PHE A 26 -5.24 12.55 4.72
C PHE A 26 -6.15 13.73 5.11
N GLU A 27 -6.24 14.08 6.39
CA GLU A 27 -7.08 15.19 6.84
C GLU A 27 -6.55 16.53 6.33
N ASN A 28 -7.46 17.38 5.82
CA ASN A 28 -7.16 18.69 5.24
C ASN A 28 -6.19 18.69 4.03
N ARG A 29 -5.91 17.52 3.44
CA ARG A 29 -5.04 17.37 2.26
C ARG A 29 -5.85 17.26 0.98
N SER A 30 -5.36 17.85 -0.12
CA SER A 30 -5.97 17.68 -1.44
C SER A 30 -5.75 16.27 -1.99
N LYS A 31 -6.57 15.84 -2.96
CA LYS A 31 -6.44 14.49 -3.58
C LYS A 31 -5.04 14.20 -4.12
N VAL A 32 -4.36 15.22 -4.67
CA VAL A 32 -2.99 15.11 -5.18
C VAL A 32 -1.99 14.88 -4.04
N GLN A 33 -2.14 15.62 -2.93
CA GLN A 33 -1.28 15.45 -1.76
C GLN A 33 -1.48 14.08 -1.10
N GLN A 34 -2.72 13.60 -1.03
CA GLN A 34 -3.01 12.25 -0.54
C GLN A 34 -2.33 11.20 -1.42
N ALA A 35 -2.39 11.35 -2.75
CA ALA A 35 -1.69 10.45 -3.67
C ALA A 35 -0.17 10.49 -3.50
N LEU A 36 0.43 11.66 -3.32
CA LEU A 36 1.87 11.81 -3.08
C LEU A 36 2.34 11.18 -1.76
N ILE A 37 1.49 11.15 -0.73
CA ILE A 37 1.79 10.47 0.55
C ILE A 37 1.59 8.96 0.39
N PHE A 38 0.52 8.55 -0.27
CA PHE A 38 0.13 7.15 -0.34
C PHE A 38 0.98 6.34 -1.33
N PHE A 39 1.40 6.95 -2.43
CA PHE A 39 2.22 6.31 -3.47
C PHE A 39 3.53 5.71 -2.92
N PRO A 40 4.40 6.44 -2.20
CA PRO A 40 5.63 5.85 -1.66
C PRO A 40 5.35 4.76 -0.63
N ILE A 41 4.26 4.86 0.14
CA ILE A 41 3.87 3.84 1.12
C ILE A 41 3.51 2.54 0.42
N ILE A 42 2.64 2.60 -0.60
CA ILE A 42 2.29 1.43 -1.40
C ILE A 42 3.51 0.86 -2.14
N PHE A 43 4.36 1.73 -2.68
CA PHE A 43 5.59 1.30 -3.35
C PHE A 43 6.48 0.49 -2.41
N ILE A 44 6.71 0.98 -1.19
CA ILE A 44 7.50 0.26 -0.17
C ILE A 44 6.85 -1.08 0.20
N VAL A 45 5.53 -1.10 0.42
CA VAL A 45 4.79 -2.33 0.77
C VAL A 45 4.93 -3.38 -0.32
N VAL A 46 4.72 -2.99 -1.58
CA VAL A 46 4.84 -3.89 -2.74
C VAL A 46 6.29 -4.33 -2.93
N LEU A 47 7.25 -3.42 -2.77
CA LEU A 47 8.68 -3.73 -2.90
C LEU A 47 9.13 -4.75 -1.84
N ILE A 48 8.74 -4.56 -0.57
CA ILE A 48 9.05 -5.51 0.50
C ILE A 48 8.40 -6.87 0.23
N LEU A 49 7.13 -6.88 -0.17
CA LEU A 49 6.43 -8.13 -0.49
C LEU A 49 7.16 -8.89 -1.61
N ASN A 50 7.52 -8.20 -2.69
CA ASN A 50 8.19 -8.80 -3.84
C ASN A 50 9.66 -9.18 -3.54
N LEU A 51 10.29 -8.55 -2.54
CA LEU A 51 11.63 -8.93 -2.07
C LEU A 51 11.59 -10.22 -1.23
N ILE A 52 10.59 -10.37 -0.35
CA ILE A 52 10.45 -11.53 0.54
C ILE A 52 9.90 -12.73 -0.24
N TRP A 53 8.94 -12.48 -1.11
CA TRP A 53 8.30 -13.50 -1.92
C TRP A 53 8.14 -12.92 -3.33
N PRO A 54 9.11 -13.14 -4.22
CA PRO A 54 9.01 -12.66 -5.58
C PRO A 54 7.88 -13.38 -6.32
N SER A 55 7.02 -12.61 -6.99
CA SER A 55 6.08 -13.10 -7.99
C SER A 55 6.70 -12.83 -9.35
N ALA A 56 7.23 -13.90 -9.96
CA ALA A 56 7.90 -13.90 -11.27
C ALA A 56 7.16 -14.82 -12.22
#